data_AF-B1Y015-F1
#
_entry.id   AF-B1Y015-F1
#
_cell.length_a   1.000
_cell.length_b   1.000
_cell.length_c   1.000
_cell.angle_alpha   90.00
_cell.angle_beta   90.00
_cell.angle_gamma   90.00
#
_symmetry.space_group_name_H-M   'P 1'
#
loop_
_entity.id
_entity.type
_entity.pdbx_description
1 polymer ?
#
loop_
_entity_poly.entity_id
_entity_poly.type
_entity_poly.pdbx_seq_one_letter_code
_entity_poly.pdbx_strand_id
1 'polypeptide(L)'
;MSGVELYVYYRVAAADEALACAQVQALQQRLGVELPGLQARLLRRGADGSSTGAEPGGLSTWMETYRHADGLGGDRLALIRQAALDVPSVRVGTRHEECFEPVDRALAGGTAAPEH
;
A
#
# COMPACT_ATOMS: atom_id res chain seq x y z
N MET A 1 -19.56 5.32 -7.24
CA MET A 1 -18.59 5.76 -6.23
C MET A 1 -17.20 5.51 -6.78
N SER A 2 -16.41 6.57 -6.95
CA SER A 2 -15.01 6.50 -7.38
C SER A 2 -14.15 6.02 -6.22
N GLY A 3 -13.45 4.89 -6.39
CA GLY A 3 -12.50 4.42 -5.39
C GLY A 3 -11.08 4.94 -5.62
N VAL A 4 -10.28 4.91 -4.56
CA VAL A 4 -8.85 5.27 -4.54
C VAL A 4 -7.97 4.03 -4.66
N GLU A 5 -6.67 4.24 -4.77
CA GLU A 5 -5.61 3.27 -4.53
C GLU A 5 -4.92 3.58 -3.19
N LEU A 6 -4.56 2.55 -2.43
CA LEU A 6 -3.90 2.69 -1.13
C LEU A 6 -2.43 2.27 -1.25
N TYR A 7 -1.55 3.15 -0.80
CA TYR A 7 -0.12 2.94 -0.72
C TYR A 7 0.28 2.97 0.74
N VAL A 8 1.07 1.99 1.16
CA VAL A 8 1.48 1.85 2.54
C VAL A 8 2.98 1.65 2.57
N TYR A 9 3.71 2.39 3.39
CA TYR A 9 5.14 2.18 3.55
C TYR A 9 5.56 2.15 5.02
N TYR A 10 6.60 1.36 5.29
CA TYR A 10 7.16 1.14 6.62
C TYR A 10 8.56 0.54 6.51
N ARG A 11 9.21 0.31 7.65
CA ARG A 11 10.54 -0.29 7.72
C ARG A 11 10.49 -1.69 8.32
N VAL A 12 11.41 -2.54 7.86
CA VAL A 12 11.65 -3.88 8.38
C VAL A 12 13.14 -4.06 8.55
N ALA A 13 13.58 -4.70 9.64
CA ALA A 13 14.98 -5.05 9.82
C ALA A 13 15.41 -6.16 8.85
N ALA A 14 16.64 -6.10 8.33
CA ALA A 14 17.18 -7.11 7.42
C ALA A 14 17.05 -8.55 7.94
N ALA A 15 17.21 -8.74 9.26
CA ALA A 15 17.08 -10.05 9.91
C ALA A 15 15.64 -10.61 9.88
N ASP A 16 14.64 -9.73 9.77
CA ASP A 16 13.22 -10.06 9.85
C ASP A 16 12.51 -10.04 8.48
N GLU A 17 13.22 -9.69 7.40
CA GLU A 17 12.63 -9.58 6.06
C GLU A 17 11.92 -10.86 5.61
N ALA A 18 12.49 -12.03 5.88
CA ALA A 18 11.86 -13.30 5.47
C ALA A 18 10.52 -13.52 6.19
N LEU A 19 10.47 -13.25 7.49
CA LEU A 19 9.24 -13.38 8.30
C LEU A 19 8.19 -12.35 7.87
N ALA A 20 8.61 -11.09 7.72
CA ALA A 20 7.73 -10.02 7.26
C ALA A 20 7.14 -10.33 5.87
N CYS A 21 7.96 -10.84 4.94
CA CYS A 21 7.52 -11.19 3.59
C CYS A 21 6.40 -12.23 3.63
N ALA A 22 6.61 -13.31 4.39
CA ALA A 22 5.62 -14.38 4.51
C ALA A 22 4.30 -13.87 5.12
N GLN A 23 4.36 -13.05 6.18
CA GLN A 23 3.18 -12.48 6.83
C GLN A 23 2.38 -11.58 5.88
N VAL A 24 3.07 -10.69 5.15
CA VAL A 24 2.41 -9.77 4.21
C VAL A 24 1.85 -10.52 3.00
N GLN A 25 2.56 -11.51 2.46
CA GLN A 25 2.04 -12.32 1.37
C GLN A 25 0.80 -13.13 1.78
N ALA A 26 0.80 -13.72 2.97
CA ALA A 26 -0.37 -14.43 3.50
C ALA A 26 -1.57 -13.49 3.68
N LEU A 27 -1.34 -12.27 4.18
CA LEU A 27 -2.35 -11.23 4.26
C LEU A 27 -2.90 -10.87 2.88
N GLN A 28 -2.03 -10.60 1.90
CA GLN A 28 -2.44 -10.19 0.55
C GLN A 28 -3.22 -11.29 -0.17
N GLN A 29 -2.83 -12.56 0.01
CA GLN A 29 -3.57 -13.71 -0.52
C GLN A 29 -4.97 -13.80 0.09
N ARG A 30 -5.07 -13.70 1.42
CA ARG A 30 -6.36 -13.70 2.12
C ARG A 30 -7.27 -12.56 1.65
N LEU A 31 -6.73 -11.35 1.55
CA LEU A 31 -7.46 -10.19 1.04
C LEU A 31 -7.90 -10.37 -0.42
N GLY A 32 -7.10 -11.05 -1.25
CA GLY A 32 -7.48 -11.37 -2.63
C GLY A 32 -8.66 -12.34 -2.74
N VAL A 33 -8.84 -13.23 -1.75
CA VAL A 33 -10.01 -14.11 -1.65
C VAL A 33 -11.23 -13.33 -1.14
N GLU A 34 -11.05 -12.48 -0.11
CA GLU A 34 -12.13 -11.69 0.51
C GLU A 34 -12.63 -10.56 -0.41
N LEU A 35 -11.76 -10.02 -1.26
CA LEU A 35 -12.06 -8.93 -2.20
C LEU A 35 -11.69 -9.34 -3.64
N PRO A 36 -12.56 -10.10 -4.34
CA PRO A 36 -12.32 -10.48 -5.73
C PRO A 36 -12.10 -9.26 -6.62
N GLY A 37 -10.96 -9.23 -7.32
CA GLY A 37 -10.55 -8.07 -8.13
C GLY A 37 -9.58 -7.11 -7.42
N LEU A 38 -9.23 -7.38 -6.16
CA LEU A 38 -8.11 -6.74 -5.49
C LEU A 38 -6.78 -7.18 -6.11
N GLN A 39 -5.95 -6.19 -6.42
CA GLN A 39 -4.55 -6.34 -6.79
C GLN A 39 -3.71 -5.76 -5.66
N ALA A 40 -2.91 -6.63 -5.04
CA ALA A 40 -1.94 -6.24 -4.03
C ALA A 40 -0.53 -6.49 -4.53
N ARG A 41 0.41 -5.62 -4.17
CA ARG A 41 1.85 -5.82 -4.46
C ARG A 41 2.65 -5.48 -3.22
N LEU A 42 3.72 -6.22 -3.02
CA LEU A 42 4.76 -5.92 -2.04
C LEU A 42 6.04 -5.53 -2.80
N LEU A 43 6.59 -4.38 -2.45
CA LEU A 43 7.77 -3.77 -3.05
C LEU A 43 8.77 -3.44 -1.93
N ARG A 44 10.05 -3.45 -2.26
CA ARG A 44 11.12 -2.91 -1.42
C ARG A 44 11.75 -1.74 -2.14
N ARG A 45 12.09 -0.67 -1.40
CA ARG A 45 12.87 0.45 -1.94
C ARG A 45 14.18 -0.10 -2.51
N GLY A 46 14.40 0.13 -3.79
CA GLY A 46 15.63 -0.26 -4.48
C GLY A 46 16.77 0.71 -4.21
N ALA A 47 17.98 0.28 -4.58
CA ALA A 47 19.15 1.13 -4.68
C ALA A 47 19.00 2.09 -5.88
N ASP A 48 19.03 3.40 -5.68
CA ASP A 48 19.08 4.40 -6.74
C ASP A 48 20.53 4.78 -7.06
N GLY A 49 21.33 3.82 -7.57
CA GLY A 49 22.69 4.07 -8.10
C GLY A 49 23.75 4.58 -7.10
N SER A 50 23.37 5.07 -5.91
CA SER A 50 24.25 5.69 -4.92
C SER A 50 24.10 5.10 -3.51
N SER A 51 23.15 4.19 -3.28
CA SER A 51 22.91 3.57 -1.97
C SER A 51 22.59 2.09 -2.15
N THR A 52 23.22 1.20 -1.38
CA THR A 52 22.67 -0.15 -1.19
C THR A 52 21.25 0.01 -0.64
N GLY A 53 20.25 -0.70 -1.18
CA GLY A 53 18.84 -0.54 -0.77
C GLY A 53 18.53 -0.84 0.73
N ALA A 54 19.56 -1.18 1.51
CA ALA A 54 19.55 -1.18 2.96
C ALA A 54 20.00 0.19 3.49
N GLU A 55 19.11 0.85 4.23
CA GLU A 55 19.37 2.12 4.90
C GLU A 55 20.40 1.96 6.03
N PRO A 56 21.05 3.06 6.47
CA PRO A 56 21.88 3.05 7.68
C PRO A 56 21.12 2.42 8.86
N GLY A 57 21.73 1.44 9.52
CA GLY A 57 21.10 0.68 10.61
C GLY A 57 20.46 -0.64 10.19
N GLY A 58 20.64 -1.10 8.95
CA GLY A 58 20.20 -2.43 8.52
C GLY A 58 18.69 -2.54 8.35
N LEU A 59 18.04 -1.42 8.05
CA LEU A 59 16.60 -1.35 7.78
C LEU A 59 16.33 -1.27 6.29
N SER A 60 15.27 -1.93 5.86
CA SER A 60 14.74 -1.85 4.50
C SER A 60 13.40 -1.12 4.53
N THR A 61 13.20 -0.17 3.61
CA THR A 61 11.89 0.45 3.42
C THR A 61 11.05 -0.40 2.48
N TRP A 62 9.90 -0.85 2.95
CA TRP A 62 8.95 -1.65 2.20
C TRP A 62 7.73 -0.82 1.84
N MET A 63 7.08 -1.18 0.74
CA MET A 63 5.85 -0.57 0.27
C MET A 63 4.85 -1.65 -0.15
N GLU A 64 3.63 -1.53 0.34
CA GLU A 64 2.48 -2.29 -0.11
C GLU A 64 1.58 -1.38 -0.95
N THR A 65 1.08 -1.90 -2.08
CA THR A 65 0.09 -1.19 -2.90
C THR A 65 -1.16 -2.03 -2.99
N TYR A 66 -2.32 -1.40 -2.82
CA TYR A 66 -3.63 -2.01 -2.92
C TYR A 66 -4.49 -1.25 -3.92
N ARG A 67 -4.94 -1.95 -4.95
CA ARG A 67 -5.81 -1.43 -6.01
C ARG A 67 -6.96 -2.40 -6.23
N HIS A 68 -8.14 -1.90 -6.54
CA HIS A 68 -9.28 -2.72 -6.94
C HIS A 68 -9.79 -2.26 -8.31
N ALA A 69 -10.32 -3.15 -9.14
CA ALA A 69 -10.84 -2.81 -10.47
C ALA A 69 -11.92 -1.70 -10.42
N ASP A 70 -12.85 -1.82 -9.47
CA ASP A 70 -13.87 -0.79 -9.20
C ASP A 70 -13.38 0.37 -8.30
N GLY A 71 -12.11 0.35 -7.93
CA GLY A 71 -11.51 1.23 -6.91
C GLY A 71 -11.83 0.82 -5.46
N LEU A 72 -11.05 1.34 -4.52
CA LEU A 72 -11.26 1.14 -3.09
C LEU A 72 -12.17 2.24 -2.52
N GLY A 73 -13.40 1.87 -2.18
CA GLY A 73 -14.30 2.69 -1.37
C GLY A 73 -14.04 2.54 0.13
N GLY A 74 -14.80 3.27 0.96
CA GLY A 74 -14.63 3.31 2.42
C GLY A 74 -14.60 1.94 3.10
N ASP A 75 -15.55 1.07 2.77
CA ASP A 75 -15.66 -0.26 3.40
C ASP A 75 -14.47 -1.17 3.05
N ARG A 76 -14.03 -1.16 1.78
CA ARG A 76 -12.87 -1.93 1.33
C ARG A 76 -11.57 -1.41 1.97
N LEU A 77 -11.43 -0.09 2.09
CA LEU A 77 -10.29 0.52 2.79
C LEU A 77 -10.28 0.13 4.27
N ALA A 78 -11.43 0.20 4.94
CA ALA A 78 -11.54 -0.17 6.35
C ALA A 78 -11.17 -1.64 6.57
N LEU A 79 -11.62 -2.54 5.69
CA LEU A 79 -11.25 -3.95 5.72
C LEU A 79 -9.75 -4.14 5.56
N ILE A 80 -9.12 -3.52 4.56
CA ILE A 80 -7.67 -3.63 4.33
C ILE A 80 -6.88 -3.10 5.54
N ARG A 81 -7.27 -1.93 6.07
CA ARG A 81 -6.63 -1.33 7.25
C ARG A 81 -6.71 -2.22 8.47
N GLN A 82 -7.90 -2.75 8.75
CA GLN A 82 -8.12 -3.64 9.88
C GLN A 82 -7.32 -4.94 9.73
N ALA A 83 -7.30 -5.52 8.54
CA ALA A 83 -6.58 -6.74 8.24
C ALA A 83 -5.05 -6.58 8.35
N ALA A 84 -4.54 -5.36 8.14
CA ALA A 84 -3.12 -5.07 8.03
C ALA A 84 -2.53 -4.32 9.24
N LEU A 85 -3.33 -4.05 10.28
CA LEU A 85 -2.95 -3.25 11.46
C LEU A 85 -1.64 -3.77 12.10
N ASP A 86 -1.60 -5.07 12.37
CA ASP A 86 -0.50 -5.76 13.06
C ASP A 86 0.40 -6.58 12.12
N VAL A 87 0.31 -6.33 10.80
CA VAL A 87 1.07 -7.05 9.77
C VAL A 87 2.02 -6.09 9.04
N PRO A 88 3.32 -6.43 8.89
CA PRO A 88 4.00 -7.51 9.59
C PRO A 88 4.22 -7.18 11.07
N SER A 89 4.21 -8.20 11.92
CA SER A 89 4.38 -8.03 13.38
C SER A 89 5.77 -7.56 13.78
N VAL A 90 6.73 -7.73 12.88
CA VAL A 90 8.15 -7.34 13.00
C VAL A 90 8.45 -5.99 12.35
N ARG A 91 7.42 -5.21 11.99
CA ARG A 91 7.57 -3.86 11.47
C ARG A 91 8.29 -2.97 12.48
N VAL A 92 9.23 -2.16 11.99
CA VAL A 92 9.90 -1.13 12.78
C VAL A 92 9.16 0.21 12.60
N GLY A 93 8.60 0.71 13.70
CA GLY A 93 7.93 2.01 13.75
C GLY A 93 6.55 2.03 13.10
N THR A 94 6.15 3.23 12.68
CA THR A 94 4.80 3.51 12.20
C THR A 94 4.59 3.01 10.77
N ARG A 95 3.35 2.59 10.50
CA ARG A 95 2.82 2.33 9.16
C ARG A 95 2.29 3.64 8.58
N HIS A 96 2.85 4.10 7.48
CA HIS A 96 2.38 5.31 6.80
C HIS A 96 1.45 4.93 5.65
N GLU A 97 0.36 5.68 5.48
CA GLU A 97 -0.67 5.42 4.49
C GLU A 97 -0.90 6.65 3.61
N GLU A 98 -1.03 6.43 2.30
CA GLU A 98 -1.36 7.45 1.32
C GLU A 98 -2.44 6.90 0.38
N CYS A 99 -3.45 7.72 0.07
CA CYS A 99 -4.52 7.36 -0.85
C CYS A 99 -4.42 8.24 -2.10
N PHE A 100 -4.49 7.62 -3.27
CA PHE A 100 -4.41 8.32 -4.55
C PHE A 100 -5.62 8.00 -5.42
N GLU A 101 -6.08 8.98 -6.19
CA GLU A 101 -7.07 8.77 -7.24
C GLU A 101 -6.47 9.08 -8.62
N PRO A 102 -6.99 8.48 -9.70
CA PRO A 102 -6.58 8.83 -11.05
C PRO A 102 -6.81 10.32 -11.34
N VAL A 103 -5.81 10.99 -11.93
CA VAL A 103 -5.85 12.43 -12.22
C VAL A 103 -6.98 12.79 -13.19
N ASP A 104 -7.19 11.96 -14.23
CA ASP A 104 -8.27 12.13 -15.20
C ASP A 104 -9.65 12.15 -14.53
N ARG A 105 -9.83 11.32 -13.51
CA ARG A 105 -11.07 11.28 -12.71
C ARG A 105 -11.22 12.51 -11.83
N ALA A 106 -10.16 12.93 -11.14
CA ALA A 106 -10.18 14.12 -10.28
C ALA A 106 -10.57 15.37 -11.09
N LEU A 107 -10.05 15.49 -12.31
CA LEU A 107 -10.35 16.61 -13.20
C LEU A 107 -11.76 16.54 -13.82
N ALA A 108 -12.26 15.36 -14.14
CA ALA A 108 -13.62 15.18 -14.67
C ALA A 108 -14.73 15.55 -13.66
N GLY A 109 -14.47 15.42 -12.35
CA GLY A 109 -15.38 15.85 -11.29
C GLY A 109 -15.38 17.35 -10.99
N GLY A 110 -14.40 18.10 -11.52
CA GLY A 110 -14.18 19.52 -11.21
C GLY A 110 -14.70 20.52 -12.26
N THR A 111 -15.31 20.06 -13.35
CA THR A 111 -15.78 20.96 -14.42
C THR A 111 -17.23 21.42 -14.18
N ALA A 112 -17.45 22.19 -13.12
CA ALA A 112 -18.48 23.21 -13.15
C ALA A 112 -17.81 24.47 -13.73
N ALA A 113 -18.15 24.81 -14.97
CA ALA A 113 -17.54 25.91 -15.72
C ALA A 113 -17.70 27.26 -15.00
N PRO A 114 -16.76 28.21 -15.15
CA PRO A 114 -17.06 29.60 -14.87
C PRO A 114 -18.00 30.12 -15.96
N GLU A 115 -19.19 30.56 -15.58
CA GLU A 115 -20.07 31.37 -16.45
C GLU A 115 -19.40 32.73 -16.67
N HIS A 116 -19.29 33.15 -17.94
CA HIS A 116 -18.92 34.51 -18.35
C HIS A 116 -19.76 34.93 -19.54
#